data_AF-A0A392T196-F1
#
_entry.id   AF-A0A392T196-F1
#
_cell.length_a   1.000
_cell.length_b   1.000
_cell.length_c   1.000
_cell.angle_alpha   90.00
_cell.angle_beta   90.00
_cell.angle_gamma   90.00
#
_symmetry.space_group_name_H-M   'P 1'
#
loop_
_entity.id
_entity.type
_entity.pdbx_description
1 polymer ?
#
loop_
_entity_poly.entity_id
_entity_poly.type
_entity_poly.pdbx_seq_one_letter_code
_entity_poly.pdbx_strand_id
1 'polypeptide(L)' 'METILVKDTAKDIWDSMRTKYQGSTKVKRAQLQALRREFEILAMKETESINDYFARTLSIVNKMTAQGQRM' A
#
# COMPACT_ATOMS: atom_id res chain seq x y z
N MET A 1 -7.24 -12.46 -18.29
CA MET A 1 -5.81 -12.33 -17.92
C MET A 1 -5.26 -11.16 -18.72
N GLU A 2 -4.77 -10.09 -18.06
CA GLU A 2 -4.17 -8.95 -18.80
C GLU A 2 -2.89 -9.40 -19.52
N THR A 3 -2.94 -9.32 -20.84
CA THR A 3 -1.88 -9.66 -21.77
C THR A 3 -0.79 -8.61 -21.71
N ILE A 4 0.49 -9.01 -21.63
CA ILE A 4 1.62 -8.08 -21.73
C ILE A 4 1.61 -7.49 -23.14
N LEU A 5 1.23 -6.22 -23.27
CA LEU A 5 1.00 -5.54 -24.55
C LEU A 5 2.29 -5.14 -25.28
N VAL A 6 3.43 -5.05 -24.58
CA VAL A 6 4.73 -4.65 -25.15
C VAL A 6 5.82 -5.62 -24.68
N LYS A 7 6.50 -6.26 -25.62
CA LYS A 7 7.44 -7.38 -25.37
C LYS A 7 8.65 -7.37 -26.31
N ASP A 8 8.98 -6.20 -26.87
CA ASP A 8 10.02 -6.06 -27.90
C ASP A 8 11.43 -6.08 -27.30
N THR A 9 11.58 -5.71 -26.02
CA THR A 9 12.85 -5.80 -25.29
C THR A 9 12.72 -6.48 -23.93
N ALA A 10 13.82 -7.04 -23.44
CA ALA A 10 13.90 -7.58 -22.08
C ALA A 10 13.52 -6.55 -21.00
N LYS A 11 13.78 -5.25 -21.26
CA LYS A 11 13.39 -4.15 -20.38
C LYS A 11 11.87 -3.98 -20.33
N ASP A 12 11.17 -4.06 -21.46
CA ASP A 12 9.72 -3.90 -21.51
C ASP A 12 9.00 -5.02 -20.76
N ILE A 13 9.49 -6.25 -20.93
CA ILE A 13 8.98 -7.42 -20.19
C ILE A 13 9.20 -7.22 -18.69
N TRP A 14 10.40 -6.81 -18.27
CA TRP A 14 10.72 -6.55 -16.88
C TRP A 14 9.88 -5.42 -16.26
N ASP A 15 9.69 -4.30 -16.97
CA ASP A 15 8.89 -3.18 -16.50
C ASP A 15 7.39 -3.51 -16.47
N SER A 16 6.91 -4.34 -17.41
CA SER A 16 5.54 -4.87 -17.38
C SER A 16 5.33 -5.82 -16.20
N MET A 17 6.26 -6.75 -15.95
CA MET A 17 6.23 -7.60 -14.76
C MET A 17 6.28 -6.77 -13.48
N ARG A 18 7.17 -5.78 -13.40
CA ARG A 18 7.26 -4.87 -12.25
C ARG A 18 5.95 -4.14 -12.01
N THR A 19 5.33 -3.60 -13.06
CA THR A 19 4.04 -2.91 -12.97
C THR A 19 2.91 -3.85 -12.54
N LYS A 20 2.90 -5.08 -13.06
CA LYS A 20 1.90 -6.11 -12.74
C LYS A 20 2.00 -6.61 -11.30
N TYR A 21 3.21 -6.89 -10.82
CA TYR A 21 3.42 -7.53 -9.52
C TYR A 21 3.66 -6.54 -8.37
N GLN A 22 4.25 -5.37 -8.62
CA GLN A 22 4.47 -4.34 -7.59
C GLN A 22 3.49 -3.17 -7.67
N GLY A 23 2.63 -3.12 -8.68
CA GLY A 23 1.83 -1.95 -9.02
C GLY A 23 2.67 -0.83 -9.64
N SER A 24 2.03 0.05 -10.41
CA SER A 24 2.69 1.28 -10.88
C SER A 24 2.95 2.22 -9.69
N THR A 25 3.90 3.16 -9.85
CA THR A 25 4.14 4.23 -8.86
C THR A 25 2.86 4.98 -8.47
N LYS A 26 1.91 5.10 -9.40
CA LYS A 26 0.59 5.71 -9.17
C LYS A 26 -0.26 4.88 -8.20
N VAL A 27 -0.27 3.56 -8.34
CA VAL A 27 -0.99 2.63 -7.44
C VAL A 27 -0.40 2.69 -6.03
N LYS A 28 0.93 2.62 -5.89
CA LYS A 28 1.60 2.75 -4.58
C LYS A 28 1.25 4.08 -3.89
N ARG A 29 1.25 5.18 -4.65
CA ARG A 29 0.88 6.50 -4.13
C ARG A 29 -0.58 6.55 -3.67
N ALA A 30 -1.51 5.99 -4.44
CA ALA A 30 -2.92 5.95 -4.08
C ALA A 30 -3.17 5.11 -2.82
N GLN A 31 -2.51 3.94 -2.71
CA GLN A 31 -2.57 3.11 -1.51
C GLN A 31 -2.02 3.84 -0.28
N LEU A 32 -0.90 4.55 -0.42
CA LEU A 32 -0.31 5.31 0.69
C LEU A 32 -1.23 6.44 1.15
N GLN A 33 -1.86 7.15 0.22
CA GLN A 33 -2.83 8.20 0.56
C GLN A 33 -4.06 7.64 1.27
N ALA A 34 -4.56 6.48 0.86
CA ALA A 34 -5.66 5.81 1.55
C ALA A 34 -5.28 5.46 3.00
N LEU A 35 -4.08 4.92 3.22
CA LEU A 35 -3.59 4.61 4.58
C LEU A 35 -3.40 5.86 5.45
N ARG A 36 -2.89 6.96 4.88
CA ARG A 36 -2.81 8.25 5.59
C ARG A 36 -4.18 8.72 6.04
N ARG A 37 -5.16 8.66 5.15
CA ARG A 37 -6.53 9.04 5.47
C ARG A 37 -7.13 8.15 6.56
N GLU A 38 -6.88 6.84 6.50
CA GLU A 38 -7.30 5.89 7.55
C GLU A 38 -6.68 6.22 8.91
N PHE A 39 -5.40 6.58 8.92
CA PHE A 39 -4.67 6.99 10.12
C PHE A 39 -5.20 8.33 10.70
N GLU A 40 -5.46 9.33 9.84
CA GLU A 40 -5.98 10.64 10.25
C GLU A 40 -7.36 10.57 10.93
N ILE A 41 -8.21 9.63 10.51
CA ILE A 41 -9.53 9.41 11.12
C ILE A 41 -9.52 8.34 12.20
N LEU A 42 -8.35 7.76 12.50
CA LEU A 42 -8.24 6.69 13.47
C LEU A 42 -8.59 7.24 14.86
N ALA A 43 -9.66 6.71 15.42
CA ALA A 43 -10.11 7.02 16.77
C ALA A 43 -10.47 5.71 17.46
N MET A 44 -10.18 5.66 18.76
CA MET A 44 -10.55 4.55 19.60
C MET A 44 -12.07 4.55 19.81
N LYS A 45 -12.71 3.39 19.70
CA LYS A 45 -14.15 3.26 19.98
C LYS A 45 -14.38 3.07 21.48
N GLU A 46 -15.57 3.44 21.95
CA GLU A 46 -15.95 3.30 23.37
C GLU A 46 -15.85 1.86 23.91
N THR A 47 -16.09 0.87 23.04
CA THR A 47 -16.05 -0.55 23.38
C THR A 47 -14.75 -1.25 22.98
N GLU A 48 -13.80 -0.52 22.41
CA GLU A 48 -12.52 -1.07 21.96
C GLU A 48 -11.54 -1.15 23.15
N SER A 49 -10.78 -2.23 23.25
CA SER A 49 -9.70 -2.29 24.25
C SER A 49 -8.47 -1.51 23.77
N ILE A 50 -7.63 -1.06 24.71
CA ILE A 50 -6.37 -0.38 24.38
C ILE A 50 -5.50 -1.27 23.48
N ASN A 51 -5.48 -2.58 23.74
CA ASN A 51 -4.69 -3.53 22.96
C ASN A 51 -5.20 -3.64 21.52
N ASP A 52 -6.52 -3.67 21.32
CA ASP A 52 -7.12 -3.77 19.97
C ASP A 52 -6.86 -2.48 19.18
N TYR A 53 -7.01 -1.32 19.83
CA TYR A 53 -6.71 -0.03 19.24
C TYR A 53 -5.24 0.07 18.84
N PHE A 54 -4.33 -0.35 19.72
CA PHE A 54 -2.90 -0.37 19.45
C PHE A 54 -2.55 -1.31 18.28
N ALA A 55 -3.14 -2.51 18.24
CA ALA A 55 -2.93 -3.46 17.15
C ALA A 55 -3.40 -2.91 15.79
N ARG A 56 -4.56 -2.25 15.75
CA ARG A 56 -5.07 -1.55 14.55
C ARG A 56 -4.14 -0.42 14.11
N THR A 57 -3.71 0.41 15.06
CA THR A 57 -2.76 1.50 14.80
C THR A 57 -1.46 0.96 14.19
N LEU A 58 -0.87 -0.06 14.83
CA LEU A 58 0.38 -0.68 14.38
C LEU A 58 0.23 -1.32 12.99
N SER A 59 -0.92 -1.94 12.71
CA SER A 59 -1.22 -2.49 11.38
C SER A 59 -1.20 -1.42 10.28
N ILE A 60 -1.79 -0.24 10.53
CA ILE A 60 -1.79 0.87 9.57
C ILE A 60 -0.37 1.40 9.36
N VAL A 61 0.37 1.65 10.45
CA VAL A 61 1.76 2.14 10.41
C VAL A 61 2.66 1.17 9.63
N ASN A 62 2.60 -0.13 9.93
CA ASN A 62 3.40 -1.13 9.24
C ASN A 62 3.12 -1.19 7.73
N LYS A 63 1.85 -1.06 7.32
CA LYS A 63 1.48 -0.99 5.90
C LYS A 63 2.04 0.26 5.23
N MET A 64 2.05 1.40 5.92
CA MET A 64 2.62 2.64 5.40
C MET A 64 4.15 2.53 5.25
N THR A 65 4.83 1.95 6.23
CA THR A 65 6.28 1.70 6.18
C THR A 65 6.65 0.74 5.05
N ALA A 66 5.88 -0.33 4.84
CA ALA A 66 6.09 -1.26 3.72
C ALA A 66 5.97 -0.59 2.34
N GLN A 67 5.22 0.51 2.24
CA GLN A 67 5.11 1.31 1.02
C GLN A 67 6.17 2.41 0.89
N GLY A 68 7.17 2.41 1.79
CA GLY A 68 8.31 3.33 1.75
C GLY A 68 8.10 4.64 2.49
N GLN A 69 7.01 4.79 3.26
CA GLN A 69 6.84 5.95 4.12
C GLN A 69 7.65 5.79 5.40
N ARG A 70 8.55 6.73 5.66
CA ARG A 70 9.20 6.88 6.96
C ARG A 70 8.21 7.59 7.88
N MET A 71 7.85 6.92 8.97
CA MET A 71 7.05 7.50 10.06
C MET A 71 7.96 8.26 11.01
#